data_AF-A0A8H4CQ22-F1
#
_entry.id   AF-A0A8H4CQ22-F1
#
_cell.length_a   1.000
_cell.length_b   1.000
_cell.length_c   1.000
_cell.angle_alpha   90.00
_cell.angle_beta   90.00
_cell.angle_gamma   90.00
#
_symmetry.space_group_name_H-M   'P 1'
#
loop_
_entity.id
_entity.type
_entity.pdbx_description
1 polymer ?
#
loop_
_entity_poly.entity_id
_entity_poly.type
_entity_poly.pdbx_seq_one_letter_code
_entity_poly.pdbx_strand_id
1 'polypeptide(L)'
;MDSGTFLSKRGKQYALPANKNKLLGILGDVWHPVNNPTGYFNMGVAENTLMQKELLEYITAKLTVDGAIFGYGDSFSRSHRLKDVLAAFLTQHFRAVRPIQAADLAITSGVSAAIEACAFTLGDVDDGVLLAQPFYKAFPYNLSNRAGLRPVFVSFLGEDPIGPHSAKQYEQALLGALEQGIKVKAMLLCNPHNPLGWCYPKGSVGRAATDLLEGACASRHTLVSYMKLCQKYNLHIISDEIYGLSCWENPETPEAPGFHSMLSINPHGIINSALDLGMNGFRLGFTSPKKLRLGHQAVKAG
;
A
#
# COMPACT_ATOMS: atom_id res chain seq x y z
N MET A 1 28.89 14.79 27.00
CA MET A 1 29.12 15.41 25.68
C MET A 1 27.77 15.53 25.00
N ASP A 2 27.40 16.75 24.64
CA ASP A 2 26.07 17.10 24.13
C ASP A 2 25.90 16.53 22.71
N SER A 3 25.21 15.40 22.57
CA SER A 3 24.99 14.68 21.30
C SER A 3 24.09 15.44 20.32
N GLY A 4 23.58 16.61 20.71
CA GLY A 4 22.60 17.39 19.97
C GLY A 4 23.13 18.32 18.89
N THR A 5 24.45 18.48 18.70
CA THR A 5 25.01 19.50 17.78
C THR A 5 25.19 19.05 16.33
N PHE A 6 25.17 17.74 16.02
CA PHE A 6 25.42 17.22 14.66
C PHE A 6 24.17 16.81 13.87
N LEU A 7 22.99 16.75 14.52
CA LEU A 7 21.76 16.33 13.85
C LEU A 7 21.03 17.52 13.19
N SER A 8 20.39 17.26 12.04
CA SER A 8 19.44 18.19 11.44
C SER A 8 18.28 18.49 12.40
N LYS A 9 17.53 19.59 12.19
CA LYS A 9 16.34 19.92 13.01
C LYS A 9 15.35 18.74 13.11
N ARG A 10 15.09 18.07 11.99
CA ARG A 10 14.27 16.84 11.94
C ARG A 10 14.91 15.70 12.75
N GLY A 11 16.21 15.47 12.57
CA GLY A 11 16.94 14.45 13.32
C GLY A 11 16.89 14.67 14.83
N LYS A 12 17.02 15.92 15.30
CA LYS A 12 16.89 16.28 16.72
C LYS A 12 15.49 15.98 17.25
N GLN A 13 14.44 16.34 16.49
CA GLN A 13 13.07 16.03 16.86
C GLN A 13 12.84 14.51 16.97
N TYR A 14 13.33 13.74 16.00
CA TYR A 14 13.23 12.27 16.02
C TYR A 14 13.99 11.61 17.17
N ALA A 15 15.11 12.19 17.59
CA ALA A 15 15.93 11.66 18.68
C ALA A 15 15.34 11.89 20.08
N LEU A 16 14.24 12.65 20.22
CA LEU A 16 13.62 12.92 21.51
C LEU A 16 13.10 11.61 22.16
N PRO A 17 13.30 11.40 23.48
CA PRO A 17 12.82 10.19 24.16
C PRO A 17 11.32 9.92 24.01
N ALA A 18 10.50 10.97 23.91
CA ALA A 18 9.06 10.86 23.67
C ALA A 18 8.70 10.17 22.35
N ASN A 19 9.60 10.18 21.36
CA ASN A 19 9.44 9.55 20.05
C ASN A 19 10.01 8.13 20.00
N LYS A 20 10.54 7.60 21.11
CA LYS A 20 11.04 6.22 21.18
C LYS A 20 9.87 5.26 20.97
N ASN A 21 9.98 4.41 19.96
CA ASN A 21 8.97 3.38 19.69
C ASN A 21 8.93 2.38 20.86
N LYS A 22 7.84 2.40 21.63
CA LYS A 22 7.63 1.52 22.80
C LYS A 22 7.70 0.03 22.44
N LEU A 23 7.36 -0.32 21.20
CA LEU A 23 7.43 -1.70 20.70
C LEU A 23 8.86 -2.26 20.73
N LEU A 24 9.89 -1.41 20.60
CA LEU A 24 11.28 -1.87 20.70
C LEU A 24 11.62 -2.40 22.09
N GLY A 25 10.99 -1.88 23.15
CA GLY A 25 11.12 -2.43 24.50
C GLY A 25 10.51 -3.82 24.61
N ILE A 26 9.31 -4.00 24.04
CA ILE A 26 8.60 -5.28 23.97
C ILE A 26 9.43 -6.32 23.19
N LEU A 27 9.97 -5.93 22.04
CA LEU A 27 10.81 -6.81 21.21
C LEU A 27 12.15 -7.16 21.85
N GLY A 28 12.61 -6.37 22.83
CA GLY A 28 13.82 -6.66 23.60
C GLY A 28 13.61 -7.66 24.74
N ASP A 29 12.35 -7.97 25.10
CA ASP A 29 11.98 -8.84 26.21
C ASP A 29 10.79 -9.74 25.80
N VAL A 30 10.99 -10.50 24.72
CA VAL A 30 9.95 -11.37 24.17
C VAL A 30 9.78 -12.63 25.02
N TRP A 31 8.53 -13.01 25.25
CA TRP A 31 8.17 -14.23 25.95
C TRP A 31 8.73 -15.49 25.27
N HIS A 32 9.25 -16.42 26.06
CA HIS A 32 9.63 -17.77 25.62
C HIS A 32 9.22 -18.79 26.69
N PRO A 33 8.59 -19.92 26.33
CA PRO A 33 8.01 -20.85 27.31
C PRO A 33 9.03 -21.41 28.31
N VAL A 34 10.30 -21.52 27.92
CA VAL A 34 11.38 -22.08 28.74
C VAL A 34 12.42 -21.04 29.16
N ASN A 35 12.71 -20.06 28.29
CA ASN A 35 13.92 -19.22 28.41
C ASN A 35 13.57 -17.83 28.96
N ASN A 36 12.32 -17.42 28.82
CA ASN A 36 11.83 -16.13 29.29
C ASN A 36 10.30 -16.19 29.53
N PRO A 37 9.83 -16.97 30.51
CA PRO A 37 8.40 -17.19 30.73
C PRO A 37 7.68 -15.93 31.24
N THR A 38 8.42 -14.91 31.68
CA THR A 38 7.91 -13.62 32.18
C THR A 38 7.96 -12.50 31.15
N GLY A 39 8.55 -12.74 29.97
CA GLY A 39 8.63 -11.74 28.89
C GLY A 39 7.27 -11.38 28.30
N TYR A 40 7.27 -10.38 27.43
CA TYR A 40 6.07 -9.91 26.74
C TYR A 40 5.63 -10.86 25.62
N PHE A 41 4.36 -11.24 25.63
CA PHE A 41 3.74 -11.90 24.49
C PHE A 41 3.35 -10.87 23.42
N ASN A 42 4.00 -10.92 22.25
CA ASN A 42 3.81 -9.92 21.21
C ASN A 42 2.60 -10.23 20.32
N MET A 43 1.49 -9.51 20.54
CA MET A 43 0.30 -9.51 19.67
C MET A 43 0.17 -8.22 18.83
N GLY A 44 1.19 -7.36 18.86
CA GLY A 44 1.14 -6.02 18.25
C GLY A 44 1.81 -5.94 16.88
N VAL A 45 2.46 -7.01 16.42
CA VAL A 45 3.17 -7.07 15.12
C VAL A 45 2.43 -8.01 14.19
N ALA A 46 2.04 -7.49 13.02
CA ALA A 46 1.49 -8.29 11.94
C ALA A 46 2.62 -9.04 11.22
N GLU A 47 2.98 -10.21 11.74
CA GLU A 47 3.95 -11.14 11.13
C GLU A 47 3.28 -12.48 10.86
N ASN A 48 3.49 -13.03 9.67
CA ASN A 48 3.05 -14.38 9.33
C ASN A 48 4.20 -15.36 9.54
N THR A 49 4.14 -16.10 10.63
CA THR A 49 5.12 -17.16 10.96
C THR A 49 4.68 -18.55 10.50
N LEU A 50 3.44 -18.69 9.99
CA LEU A 50 2.81 -19.99 9.72
C LEU A 50 3.45 -20.74 8.55
N MET A 51 4.13 -20.03 7.64
CA MET A 51 4.77 -20.59 6.45
C MET A 51 6.31 -20.65 6.56
N GLN A 52 6.87 -20.37 7.74
CA GLN A 52 8.34 -20.26 7.88
C GLN A 52 9.05 -21.57 7.57
N LYS A 53 8.46 -22.71 7.96
CA LYS A 53 9.05 -24.03 7.72
C LYS A 53 9.13 -24.32 6.22
N GLU A 54 8.03 -24.17 5.51
CA GLU A 54 7.92 -24.42 4.06
C GLU A 54 8.84 -23.47 3.28
N LEU A 55 8.90 -22.20 3.67
CA LEU A 55 9.82 -21.23 3.06
C LEU A 55 11.28 -21.60 3.30
N LEU A 56 11.64 -22.01 4.50
CA LEU A 56 13.02 -22.41 4.82
C LEU A 56 13.41 -23.67 4.03
N GLU A 57 12.54 -24.67 3.99
CA GLU A 57 12.75 -25.89 3.19
C GLU A 57 12.92 -25.55 1.71
N TYR A 58 12.04 -24.71 1.16
CA TYR A 58 12.10 -24.30 -0.24
C TYR A 58 13.38 -23.52 -0.56
N ILE A 59 13.73 -22.52 0.25
CA ILE A 59 14.92 -21.70 0.03
C ILE A 59 16.18 -22.56 0.13
N THR A 60 16.27 -23.41 1.15
CA THR A 60 17.44 -24.30 1.34
C THR A 60 17.60 -25.27 0.17
N ALA A 61 16.50 -25.79 -0.38
CA ALA A 61 16.54 -26.75 -1.47
C ALA A 61 16.71 -26.13 -2.87
N LYS A 62 16.30 -24.88 -3.07
CA LYS A 62 16.18 -24.26 -4.41
C LYS A 62 17.07 -23.05 -4.64
N LEU A 63 17.53 -22.37 -3.59
CA LEU A 63 18.36 -21.18 -3.75
C LEU A 63 19.75 -21.58 -4.23
N THR A 64 20.04 -21.25 -5.49
CA THR A 64 21.41 -21.31 -6.02
C THR A 64 21.98 -19.90 -6.00
N VAL A 65 23.15 -19.75 -5.37
CA VAL A 65 23.89 -18.50 -5.30
C VAL A 65 25.04 -18.59 -6.29
N ASP A 66 25.05 -17.71 -7.29
CA ASP A 66 26.20 -17.50 -8.17
C ASP A 66 26.92 -16.18 -7.81
N GLY A 67 28.12 -15.97 -8.35
CA GLY A 67 28.89 -14.77 -8.05
C GLY A 67 28.25 -13.46 -8.52
N ALA A 68 27.37 -13.49 -9.52
CA ALA A 68 26.78 -12.29 -10.11
C ALA A 68 25.80 -11.59 -9.15
N ILE A 69 25.23 -12.33 -8.18
CA ILE A 69 24.33 -11.75 -7.17
C ILE A 69 25.02 -10.77 -6.21
N PHE A 70 26.35 -10.86 -6.07
CA PHE A 70 27.13 -9.95 -5.22
C PHE A 70 27.48 -8.63 -5.93
N GLY A 71 27.20 -8.51 -7.23
CA GLY A 71 27.38 -7.30 -8.01
C GLY A 71 26.06 -6.57 -8.29
N TYR A 72 26.08 -5.71 -9.30
CA TYR A 72 24.87 -5.02 -9.79
C TYR A 72 23.89 -5.94 -10.56
N GLY A 73 24.24 -7.22 -10.74
CA GLY A 73 23.47 -8.16 -11.55
C GLY A 73 23.42 -7.71 -13.01
N ASP A 74 22.23 -7.79 -13.62
CA ASP A 74 21.97 -7.47 -15.02
C ASP A 74 21.41 -6.05 -15.24
N SER A 75 21.24 -5.22 -14.20
CA SER A 75 20.55 -3.93 -14.31
C SER A 75 20.70 -3.02 -13.09
N PHE A 76 20.95 -1.73 -13.33
CA PHE A 76 20.88 -0.67 -12.30
C PHE A 76 19.47 -0.44 -11.76
N SER A 77 18.45 -0.91 -12.47
CA SER A 77 17.04 -0.80 -12.08
C SER A 77 16.48 -2.07 -11.43
N ARG A 78 17.38 -2.94 -10.92
CA ARG A 78 17.16 -4.30 -10.39
C ARG A 78 16.96 -5.37 -11.46
N SER A 79 17.12 -6.63 -11.01
CA SER A 79 17.10 -7.83 -11.84
C SER A 79 15.94 -7.90 -12.84
N HIS A 80 16.25 -8.13 -14.12
CA HIS A 80 15.23 -8.37 -15.16
C HIS A 80 14.41 -9.61 -14.85
N ARG A 81 15.08 -10.72 -14.52
CA ARG A 81 14.43 -11.98 -14.11
C ARG A 81 13.42 -11.77 -12.99
N LEU A 82 13.78 -10.98 -11.97
CA LEU A 82 12.88 -10.68 -10.85
C LEU A 82 11.64 -9.93 -11.35
N LYS A 83 11.81 -8.89 -12.17
CA LYS A 83 10.69 -8.13 -12.72
C LYS A 83 9.76 -8.98 -13.57
N ASP A 84 10.29 -9.84 -14.44
CA ASP A 84 9.49 -10.69 -15.30
C ASP A 84 8.64 -11.69 -14.49
N VAL A 85 9.26 -12.34 -13.50
CA VAL A 85 8.56 -13.27 -12.60
C VAL A 85 7.47 -12.55 -11.81
N LEU A 86 7.76 -11.37 -11.26
CA LEU A 86 6.78 -10.58 -10.51
C LEU A 86 5.64 -10.10 -11.40
N ALA A 87 5.92 -9.67 -12.63
CA ALA A 87 4.91 -9.21 -13.56
C ALA A 87 3.92 -10.34 -13.89
N ALA A 88 4.43 -11.54 -14.18
CA ALA A 88 3.61 -12.74 -14.39
C ALA A 88 2.83 -13.13 -13.12
N PHE A 89 3.51 -13.18 -11.98
CA PHE A 89 2.94 -13.54 -10.69
C PHE A 89 1.77 -12.61 -10.31
N LEU A 90 1.98 -11.29 -10.37
CA LEU A 90 0.95 -10.31 -10.04
C LEU A 90 -0.19 -10.34 -11.06
N THR A 91 0.09 -10.49 -12.36
CA THR A 91 -0.96 -10.61 -13.39
C THR A 91 -1.90 -11.77 -13.05
N GLN A 92 -1.34 -12.93 -12.71
CA GLN A 92 -2.10 -14.13 -12.37
C GLN A 92 -2.85 -13.98 -11.04
N HIS A 93 -2.12 -13.70 -9.96
CA HIS A 93 -2.69 -13.77 -8.61
C HIS A 93 -3.59 -12.58 -8.27
N PHE A 94 -3.37 -11.42 -8.88
CA PHE A 94 -4.19 -10.23 -8.70
C PHE A 94 -5.23 -10.10 -9.82
N ARG A 95 -5.31 -11.10 -10.72
CA ARG A 95 -6.25 -11.16 -11.84
C ARG A 95 -6.29 -9.87 -12.64
N ALA A 96 -5.11 -9.35 -12.97
CA ALA A 96 -4.97 -8.06 -13.63
C ALA A 96 -5.67 -8.09 -15.01
N VAL A 97 -6.50 -7.09 -15.30
CA VAL A 97 -7.22 -6.99 -16.58
C VAL A 97 -6.26 -6.90 -17.77
N ARG A 98 -5.13 -6.21 -17.57
CA ARG A 98 -4.03 -6.13 -18.52
C ARG A 98 -2.82 -6.87 -17.97
N PRO A 99 -2.10 -7.66 -18.79
CA PRO A 99 -0.84 -8.23 -18.38
C PRO A 99 0.14 -7.14 -17.93
N ILE A 100 0.66 -7.28 -16.72
CA ILE A 100 1.70 -6.42 -16.17
C ILE A 100 2.99 -6.72 -16.93
N GLN A 101 3.73 -5.68 -17.31
CA GLN A 101 5.03 -5.81 -17.95
C GLN A 101 6.15 -5.50 -16.95
N ALA A 102 7.38 -5.97 -17.19
CA ALA A 102 8.53 -5.58 -16.37
C ALA A 102 8.75 -4.04 -16.36
N ALA A 103 8.43 -3.37 -17.46
CA ALA A 103 8.45 -1.91 -17.55
C ALA A 103 7.36 -1.23 -16.72
N ASP A 104 6.32 -1.97 -16.32
CA ASP A 104 5.29 -1.55 -15.38
C ASP A 104 5.70 -1.81 -13.91
N LEU A 105 6.97 -2.12 -13.59
CA LEU A 105 7.40 -2.37 -12.20
C LEU A 105 8.64 -1.56 -11.80
N ALA A 106 8.55 -0.86 -10.67
CA ALA A 106 9.68 -0.33 -9.93
C ALA A 106 9.85 -1.08 -8.61
N ILE A 107 11.05 -1.61 -8.34
CA ILE A 107 11.32 -2.44 -7.18
C ILE A 107 11.90 -1.57 -6.04
N THR A 108 11.30 -1.63 -4.86
CA THR A 108 11.74 -0.90 -3.67
C THR A 108 12.03 -1.85 -2.49
N SER A 109 12.70 -1.32 -1.46
CA SER A 109 12.99 -2.05 -0.23
C SER A 109 11.75 -2.11 0.69
N GLY A 110 10.72 -2.81 0.22
CA GLY A 110 9.43 -2.98 0.91
C GLY A 110 8.42 -1.85 0.66
N VAL A 111 7.19 -2.08 1.11
CA VAL A 111 6.03 -1.23 0.80
C VAL A 111 6.16 0.19 1.34
N SER A 112 6.75 0.39 2.52
CA SER A 112 7.00 1.74 3.07
C SER A 112 7.82 2.62 2.13
N ALA A 113 8.88 2.06 1.52
CA ALA A 113 9.70 2.77 0.55
C ALA A 113 8.95 3.04 -0.77
N ALA A 114 8.03 2.15 -1.15
CA ALA A 114 7.17 2.38 -2.31
C ALA A 114 6.16 3.51 -2.08
N ILE A 115 5.52 3.56 -0.89
CA ILE A 115 4.59 4.64 -0.53
C ILE A 115 5.34 5.98 -0.46
N GLU A 116 6.54 5.98 0.13
CA GLU A 116 7.39 7.17 0.16
C GLU A 116 7.76 7.64 -1.26
N ALA A 117 8.12 6.72 -2.17
CA ALA A 117 8.41 7.06 -3.56
C ALA A 117 7.18 7.64 -4.29
N CYS A 118 5.98 7.10 -4.04
CA CYS A 118 4.74 7.68 -4.53
C CYS A 118 4.52 9.09 -3.95
N ALA A 119 4.66 9.27 -2.64
CA ALA A 119 4.52 10.58 -2.00
C ALA A 119 5.47 11.61 -2.65
N PHE A 120 6.73 11.24 -2.85
CA PHE A 120 7.73 12.11 -3.48
C PHE A 120 7.45 12.49 -4.93
N THR A 121 6.67 11.69 -5.66
CA THR A 121 6.49 11.89 -7.11
C THR A 121 5.12 12.45 -7.49
N LEU A 122 4.14 12.42 -6.58
CA LEU A 122 2.76 12.78 -6.88
C LEU A 122 2.32 14.13 -6.32
N GLY A 123 3.04 14.68 -5.34
CA GLY A 123 2.71 15.96 -4.72
C GLY A 123 3.95 16.74 -4.32
N ASP A 124 3.76 18.05 -4.18
CA ASP A 124 4.74 18.96 -3.61
C ASP A 124 4.60 19.02 -2.08
N VAL A 125 5.58 19.62 -1.40
CA VAL A 125 5.48 19.88 0.04
C VAL A 125 4.17 20.61 0.35
N ASP A 126 3.50 20.20 1.42
CA ASP A 126 2.19 20.68 1.87
C ASP A 126 0.96 20.26 1.04
N ASP A 127 1.13 19.58 -0.11
CA ASP A 127 0.02 18.94 -0.81
C ASP A 127 -0.62 17.83 0.05
N GLY A 128 -1.93 17.61 -0.13
CA GLY A 128 -2.73 16.68 0.65
C GLY A 128 -2.82 15.27 0.06
N VAL A 129 -2.93 14.27 0.94
CA VAL A 129 -3.28 12.88 0.58
C VAL A 129 -4.41 12.38 1.46
N LEU A 130 -5.54 11.97 0.86
CA LEU A 130 -6.68 11.41 1.59
C LEU A 130 -6.30 10.06 2.22
N LEU A 131 -6.58 9.91 3.51
CA LEU A 131 -6.26 8.71 4.28
C LEU A 131 -7.40 8.33 5.23
N ALA A 132 -8.01 7.16 5.03
CA ALA A 132 -9.07 6.63 5.88
C ALA A 132 -8.65 6.45 7.33
N GLN A 133 -9.53 6.72 8.29
CA GLN A 133 -9.39 6.28 9.68
C GLN A 133 -10.32 5.08 9.96
N PRO A 134 -9.83 4.01 10.63
CA PRO A 134 -8.45 3.80 11.08
C PRO A 134 -7.50 3.47 9.91
N PHE A 135 -6.19 3.59 10.12
CA PHE A 135 -5.16 3.30 9.11
C PHE A 135 -3.96 2.56 9.72
N TYR A 136 -3.12 1.97 8.87
CA TYR A 136 -1.80 1.47 9.27
C TYR A 136 -0.91 2.62 9.75
N LYS A 137 -0.44 2.52 11.00
CA LYS A 137 0.26 3.60 11.73
C LYS A 137 1.46 4.22 10.99
N ALA A 138 2.12 3.49 10.09
CA ALA A 138 3.26 4.04 9.37
C ALA A 138 2.87 4.96 8.19
N PHE A 139 1.62 4.93 7.70
CA PHE A 139 1.21 5.69 6.52
C PHE A 139 1.47 7.20 6.65
N PRO A 140 1.06 7.90 7.73
CA PRO A 140 1.37 9.32 7.88
C PRO A 140 2.88 9.61 7.81
N TYR A 141 3.70 8.77 8.42
CA TYR A 141 5.16 8.96 8.41
C TYR A 141 5.75 8.74 7.01
N ASN A 142 5.29 7.72 6.29
CA ASN A 142 5.74 7.43 4.93
C ASN A 142 5.37 8.56 3.95
N LEU A 143 4.24 9.23 4.16
CA LEU A 143 3.77 10.35 3.35
C LEU A 143 4.48 11.67 3.72
N SER A 144 4.65 11.97 5.01
CA SER A 144 5.05 13.30 5.47
C SER A 144 6.55 13.47 5.68
N ASN A 145 7.28 12.46 6.16
CA ASN A 145 8.62 12.68 6.72
C ASN A 145 9.63 13.28 5.75
N ARG A 146 9.67 12.68 4.55
CA ARG A 146 10.65 13.01 3.53
C ARG A 146 10.02 13.79 2.37
N ALA A 147 8.82 13.42 1.94
CA ALA A 147 8.09 14.11 0.87
C ALA A 147 7.35 15.38 1.32
N GLY A 148 7.04 15.53 2.62
CA GLY A 148 6.36 16.73 3.13
C GLY A 148 4.87 16.79 2.81
N LEU A 149 4.25 15.70 2.37
CA LEU A 149 2.80 15.66 2.11
C LEU A 149 2.00 15.67 3.43
N ARG A 150 0.81 16.24 3.38
CA ARG A 150 -0.14 16.33 4.50
C ARG A 150 -1.20 15.23 4.41
N PRO A 151 -1.28 14.29 5.36
CA PRO A 151 -2.40 13.38 5.46
C PRO A 151 -3.68 14.17 5.75
N VAL A 152 -4.66 14.05 4.86
CA VAL A 152 -6.02 14.54 5.06
C VAL A 152 -6.84 13.36 5.57
N PHE A 153 -7.05 13.34 6.88
CA PHE A 153 -7.73 12.22 7.53
C PHE A 153 -9.22 12.20 7.21
N VAL A 154 -9.71 11.04 6.79
CA VAL A 154 -11.12 10.80 6.52
C VAL A 154 -11.73 10.08 7.71
N SER A 155 -12.62 10.77 8.41
CA SER A 155 -13.44 10.20 9.48
C SER A 155 -14.73 9.66 8.90
N PHE A 156 -15.13 8.47 9.33
CA PHE A 156 -16.38 7.85 8.89
C PHE A 156 -17.53 8.03 9.87
N LEU A 157 -17.33 8.78 10.97
CA LEU A 157 -18.38 9.14 11.93
C LEU A 157 -19.21 7.95 12.47
N GLY A 158 -18.60 6.77 12.55
CA GLY A 158 -19.26 5.52 12.99
C GLY A 158 -19.81 4.66 11.85
N GLU A 159 -19.75 5.12 10.60
CA GLU A 159 -20.00 4.30 9.42
C GLU A 159 -18.83 3.36 9.09
N ASP A 160 -19.12 2.33 8.31
CA ASP A 160 -18.11 1.37 7.85
C ASP A 160 -17.11 2.05 6.88
N PRO A 161 -15.82 2.16 7.22
CA PRO A 161 -14.79 2.79 6.39
C PRO A 161 -14.55 2.07 5.06
N ILE A 162 -14.91 0.79 4.96
CA ILE A 162 -14.78 0.00 3.73
C ILE A 162 -16.13 -0.25 3.05
N GLY A 163 -17.22 0.26 3.65
CA GLY A 163 -18.58 0.09 3.14
C GLY A 163 -18.89 0.94 1.90
N PRO A 164 -20.04 0.72 1.25
CA PRO A 164 -20.41 1.40 0.00
C PRO A 164 -20.62 2.92 0.14
N HIS A 165 -20.91 3.41 1.35
CA HIS A 165 -21.13 4.85 1.61
C HIS A 165 -19.85 5.63 1.91
N SER A 166 -18.74 4.93 2.16
CA SER A 166 -17.45 5.52 2.53
C SER A 166 -16.93 6.58 1.54
N ALA A 167 -17.22 6.44 0.25
CA ALA A 167 -16.78 7.38 -0.79
C ALA A 167 -17.29 8.82 -0.55
N LYS A 168 -18.48 8.97 0.05
CA LYS A 168 -19.02 10.28 0.41
C LYS A 168 -18.17 10.97 1.49
N GLN A 169 -17.66 10.21 2.45
CA GLN A 169 -16.82 10.75 3.52
C GLN A 169 -15.46 11.19 2.99
N TYR A 170 -14.90 10.45 2.02
CA TYR A 170 -13.71 10.88 1.29
C TYR A 170 -13.94 12.21 0.55
N GLU A 171 -15.07 12.36 -0.13
CA GLU A 171 -15.43 13.59 -0.83
C GLU A 171 -15.61 14.77 0.13
N GLN A 172 -16.27 14.57 1.27
CA GLN A 172 -16.42 15.61 2.29
C GLN A 172 -15.06 16.07 2.86
N ALA A 173 -14.17 15.12 3.18
CA ALA A 173 -12.84 15.44 3.68
C ALA A 173 -11.99 16.18 2.63
N LEU A 174 -12.10 15.78 1.35
CA LEU A 174 -11.48 16.47 0.24
C LEU A 174 -11.94 17.93 0.13
N LEU A 175 -13.26 18.15 0.12
CA LEU A 175 -13.83 19.49 0.00
C LEU A 175 -13.44 20.38 1.19
N GLY A 176 -13.49 19.85 2.41
CA GLY A 176 -13.04 20.58 3.60
C GLY A 176 -11.54 20.93 3.57
N ALA A 177 -10.69 20.05 3.02
CA ALA A 177 -9.27 20.35 2.83
C ALA A 177 -9.05 21.46 1.79
N LEU A 178 -9.82 21.45 0.70
CA LEU A 178 -9.76 22.50 -0.34
C LEU A 178 -10.21 23.87 0.21
N GLU A 179 -11.24 23.92 1.06
CA GLU A 179 -11.67 25.14 1.76
C GLU A 179 -10.58 25.72 2.67
N GLN A 180 -9.73 24.86 3.23
CA GLN A 180 -8.57 25.23 4.04
C GLN A 180 -7.32 25.56 3.19
N GLY A 181 -7.44 25.59 1.87
CA GLY A 181 -6.33 25.86 0.95
C GLY A 181 -5.34 24.70 0.77
N ILE A 182 -5.69 23.48 1.21
CA ILE A 182 -4.86 22.29 0.99
C ILE A 182 -5.20 21.69 -0.36
N LYS A 183 -4.24 21.69 -1.29
CA LYS A 183 -4.38 21.04 -2.59
C LYS A 183 -4.17 19.54 -2.44
N VAL A 184 -5.26 18.77 -2.56
CA VAL A 184 -5.19 17.30 -2.48
C VAL A 184 -4.74 16.70 -3.82
N LYS A 185 -3.80 15.75 -3.77
CA LYS A 185 -3.17 15.13 -4.94
C LYS A 185 -3.46 13.65 -5.10
N ALA A 186 -3.70 12.95 -4.00
CA ALA A 186 -3.88 11.51 -4.03
C ALA A 186 -4.83 11.00 -2.95
N MET A 187 -5.30 9.77 -3.13
CA MET A 187 -5.96 8.93 -2.14
C MET A 187 -5.10 7.69 -1.89
N LEU A 188 -4.83 7.36 -0.62
CA LEU A 188 -4.15 6.13 -0.22
C LEU A 188 -5.14 5.17 0.43
N LEU A 189 -5.20 3.95 -0.11
CA LEU A 189 -6.03 2.85 0.37
C LEU A 189 -5.14 1.68 0.82
N CYS A 190 -5.70 0.80 1.66
CA CYS A 190 -5.09 -0.48 2.01
C CYS A 190 -6.14 -1.58 1.82
N ASN A 191 -5.88 -2.55 0.95
CA ASN A 191 -6.84 -3.58 0.56
C ASN A 191 -6.15 -4.94 0.40
N PRO A 192 -6.39 -5.94 1.27
CA PRO A 192 -7.23 -5.91 2.47
C PRO A 192 -6.82 -4.85 3.49
N HIS A 193 -7.79 -4.37 4.26
CA HIS A 193 -7.62 -3.16 5.08
C HIS A 193 -6.89 -3.44 6.40
N ASN A 194 -5.81 -2.71 6.66
CA ASN A 194 -5.13 -2.67 7.97
C ASN A 194 -5.53 -1.39 8.73
N PRO A 195 -6.11 -1.50 9.95
CA PRO A 195 -6.07 -2.65 10.86
C PRO A 195 -7.32 -3.54 10.91
N LEU A 196 -8.30 -3.32 10.03
CA LEU A 196 -9.62 -3.96 10.14
C LEU A 196 -9.61 -5.46 9.82
N GLY A 197 -8.68 -5.93 8.97
CA GLY A 197 -8.58 -7.33 8.55
C GLY A 197 -9.59 -7.74 7.48
N TRP A 198 -10.35 -6.80 6.92
CA TRP A 198 -11.42 -7.07 5.94
C TRP A 198 -11.06 -6.58 4.54
N CYS A 199 -11.54 -7.32 3.52
CA CYS A 199 -11.51 -6.85 2.14
C CYS A 199 -12.68 -5.90 1.88
N TYR A 200 -12.57 -5.05 0.87
CA TYR A 200 -13.68 -4.21 0.46
C TYR A 200 -14.85 -5.07 -0.09
N PRO A 201 -16.09 -4.84 0.36
CA PRO A 201 -17.22 -5.69 0.05
C PRO A 201 -17.59 -5.69 -1.43
N LYS A 202 -18.08 -6.86 -1.86
CA LYS A 202 -18.86 -6.98 -3.09
C LYS A 202 -20.15 -6.18 -2.86
N GLY A 203 -20.46 -5.22 -3.72
CA GLY A 203 -21.69 -4.45 -3.57
C GLY A 203 -22.88 -5.39 -3.65
N SER A 204 -23.73 -5.41 -2.63
CA SER A 204 -25.06 -5.99 -2.73
C SER A 204 -25.87 -5.09 -3.67
N VAL A 205 -25.90 -5.42 -4.96
CA VAL A 205 -26.89 -4.83 -5.86
C VAL A 205 -28.24 -5.34 -5.37
N GLY A 206 -28.97 -4.51 -4.64
CA GLY A 206 -30.39 -4.74 -4.40
C GLY A 206 -31.04 -5.02 -5.75
N ARG A 207 -31.98 -5.97 -5.78
CA ARG A 207 -32.63 -6.56 -6.98
C ARG A 207 -33.32 -5.56 -7.96
N ALA A 208 -33.07 -4.26 -7.85
CA ALA A 208 -33.71 -3.19 -8.61
C ALA A 208 -32.79 -2.40 -9.57
N ALA A 209 -31.47 -2.65 -9.62
CA ALA A 209 -30.62 -2.02 -10.65
C ALA A 209 -30.50 -2.91 -11.89
N THR A 210 -31.57 -2.93 -12.69
CA THR A 210 -31.60 -3.51 -14.05
C THR A 210 -31.03 -2.54 -15.07
N ASP A 211 -29.78 -2.10 -14.90
CA ASP A 211 -29.02 -1.46 -15.98
C ASP A 211 -28.00 -2.46 -16.52
N LEU A 212 -28.40 -3.08 -17.63
CA LEU A 212 -27.80 -4.23 -18.31
C LEU A 212 -26.46 -3.94 -19.02
N LEU A 213 -25.59 -3.12 -18.44
CA LEU A 213 -24.22 -2.89 -18.93
C LEU A 213 -23.11 -3.12 -17.89
N GLU A 214 -23.44 -3.39 -16.62
CA GLU A 214 -22.46 -3.45 -15.51
C GLU A 214 -22.27 -4.85 -14.86
N GLY A 215 -22.53 -5.93 -15.59
CA GLY A 215 -22.49 -7.31 -15.06
C GLY A 215 -21.16 -7.79 -14.45
N ALA A 216 -20.04 -7.11 -14.74
CA ALA A 216 -18.73 -7.40 -14.14
C ALA A 216 -18.34 -6.47 -12.97
N CYS A 217 -19.05 -5.35 -12.79
CA CYS A 217 -18.66 -4.25 -11.89
C CYS A 217 -19.31 -4.35 -10.50
N ALA A 218 -20.45 -5.05 -10.38
CA ALA A 218 -21.21 -5.18 -9.13
C ALA A 218 -20.38 -5.71 -7.93
N SER A 219 -19.38 -6.57 -8.19
CA SER A 219 -18.56 -7.21 -7.15
C SER A 219 -17.46 -6.32 -6.54
N ARG A 220 -17.33 -5.05 -6.92
CA ARG A 220 -16.25 -4.15 -6.45
C ARG A 220 -16.72 -2.70 -6.25
N HIS A 221 -17.99 -2.52 -5.92
CA HIS A 221 -18.68 -1.21 -5.95
C HIS A 221 -17.93 -0.12 -5.17
N THR A 222 -17.45 -0.41 -3.96
CA THR A 222 -16.71 0.58 -3.15
C THR A 222 -15.41 1.04 -3.84
N LEU A 223 -14.60 0.10 -4.33
CA LEU A 223 -13.34 0.44 -5.03
C LEU A 223 -13.60 1.25 -6.30
N VAL A 224 -14.64 0.88 -7.07
CA VAL A 224 -15.07 1.63 -8.26
C VAL A 224 -15.52 3.04 -7.89
N SER A 225 -16.26 3.21 -6.80
CA SER A 225 -16.68 4.53 -6.30
C SER A 225 -15.49 5.40 -5.93
N TYR A 226 -14.43 4.83 -5.33
CA TYR A 226 -13.18 5.57 -5.09
C TYR A 226 -12.45 5.96 -6.37
N MET A 227 -12.38 5.05 -7.36
CA MET A 227 -11.78 5.35 -8.67
C MET A 227 -12.55 6.47 -9.38
N LYS A 228 -13.90 6.44 -9.36
CA LYS A 228 -14.76 7.51 -9.91
C LYS A 228 -14.55 8.83 -9.17
N LEU A 229 -14.42 8.82 -7.84
CA LEU A 229 -14.13 10.02 -7.05
C LEU A 229 -12.75 10.60 -7.41
N CYS A 230 -11.73 9.75 -7.50
CA CYS A 230 -10.39 10.17 -7.91
C CYS A 230 -10.41 10.77 -9.32
N GLN A 231 -11.15 10.16 -10.26
CA GLN A 231 -11.34 10.72 -11.60
C GLN A 231 -12.05 12.08 -11.58
N LYS A 232 -13.13 12.23 -10.79
CA LYS A 232 -13.91 13.47 -10.67
C LYS A 232 -13.04 14.66 -10.24
N TYR A 233 -12.11 14.42 -9.32
CA TYR A 233 -11.25 15.46 -8.74
C TYR A 233 -9.79 15.43 -9.23
N ASN A 234 -9.50 14.63 -10.26
CA ASN A 234 -8.16 14.48 -10.83
C ASN A 234 -7.09 14.12 -9.78
N LEU A 235 -7.42 13.18 -8.90
CA LEU A 235 -6.55 12.65 -7.85
C LEU A 235 -5.90 11.35 -8.32
N HIS A 236 -4.67 11.12 -7.88
CA HIS A 236 -4.06 9.80 -7.98
C HIS A 236 -4.69 8.84 -6.97
N ILE A 237 -4.73 7.55 -7.28
CA ILE A 237 -5.14 6.50 -6.34
C ILE A 237 -3.99 5.51 -6.12
N ILE A 238 -3.69 5.27 -4.84
CA ILE A 238 -2.65 4.35 -4.39
C ILE A 238 -3.35 3.22 -3.63
N SER A 239 -3.34 2.00 -4.19
CA SER A 239 -3.78 0.78 -3.49
C SER A 239 -2.58 0.14 -2.81
N ASP A 240 -2.53 0.06 -1.48
CA ASP A 240 -1.61 -0.86 -0.79
C ASP A 240 -2.28 -2.23 -0.65
N GLU A 241 -1.88 -3.16 -1.53
CA GLU A 241 -2.44 -4.52 -1.57
C GLU A 241 -1.50 -5.59 -0.98
N ILE A 242 -0.70 -5.20 0.03
CA ILE A 242 0.26 -6.10 0.70
C ILE A 242 -0.35 -7.37 1.30
N TYR A 243 -1.63 -7.33 1.70
CA TYR A 243 -2.33 -8.47 2.29
C TYR A 243 -3.11 -9.31 1.26
N GLY A 244 -3.04 -9.00 -0.03
CA GLY A 244 -3.89 -9.62 -1.07
C GLY A 244 -3.81 -11.15 -1.16
N LEU A 245 -2.69 -11.74 -0.72
CA LEU A 245 -2.48 -13.20 -0.68
C LEU A 245 -2.55 -13.80 0.73
N SER A 246 -2.99 -13.02 1.69
CA SER A 246 -3.27 -13.46 3.06
C SER A 246 -4.77 -13.67 3.31
N CYS A 247 -5.58 -13.66 2.24
CA CYS A 247 -7.00 -13.93 2.31
C CYS A 247 -7.27 -15.43 2.24
N TRP A 248 -8.18 -15.91 3.07
CA TRP A 248 -8.55 -17.31 3.19
C TRP A 248 -10.06 -17.43 3.40
N GLU A 249 -10.62 -18.57 3.04
CA GLU A 249 -12.02 -18.86 3.28
C GLU A 249 -12.21 -19.25 4.74
N ASN A 250 -12.97 -18.45 5.49
CA ASN A 250 -13.30 -18.74 6.87
C ASN A 250 -14.70 -19.37 6.97
N PRO A 251 -14.82 -20.65 7.34
CA PRO A 251 -16.13 -21.30 7.51
C PRO A 251 -17.03 -20.63 8.55
N GLU A 252 -16.46 -19.91 9.52
CA GLU A 252 -17.22 -19.17 10.54
C GLU A 252 -17.77 -17.83 10.03
N THR A 253 -17.22 -17.30 8.94
CA THR A 253 -17.66 -16.06 8.30
C THR A 253 -17.77 -16.23 6.78
N PRO A 254 -18.72 -17.06 6.29
CA PRO A 254 -18.83 -17.38 4.86
C PRO A 254 -19.22 -16.17 4.00
N GLU A 255 -19.87 -15.17 4.60
CA GLU A 255 -20.26 -13.91 3.97
C GLU A 255 -19.11 -12.89 3.89
N ALA A 256 -17.93 -13.23 4.42
CA ALA A 256 -16.76 -12.37 4.37
C ALA A 256 -16.42 -12.00 2.92
N PRO A 257 -16.22 -10.71 2.61
CA PRO A 257 -15.85 -10.33 1.27
C PRO A 257 -14.47 -10.88 0.90
N GLY A 258 -14.37 -11.49 -0.27
CA GLY A 258 -13.11 -11.94 -0.84
C GLY A 258 -12.26 -10.78 -1.35
N PHE A 259 -10.95 -11.00 -1.46
CA PHE A 259 -10.04 -10.00 -2.01
C PHE A 259 -10.25 -9.79 -3.50
N HIS A 260 -10.33 -8.51 -3.87
CA HIS A 260 -10.35 -8.05 -5.24
C HIS A 260 -9.32 -6.94 -5.40
N SER A 261 -8.29 -7.20 -6.20
CA SER A 261 -7.31 -6.17 -6.56
C SER A 261 -7.95 -5.07 -7.41
N MET A 262 -7.48 -3.83 -7.24
CA MET A 262 -7.78 -2.74 -8.18
C MET A 262 -7.34 -3.07 -9.61
N LEU A 263 -6.27 -3.84 -9.79
CA LEU A 263 -5.82 -4.29 -11.11
C LEU A 263 -6.83 -5.20 -11.81
N SER A 264 -7.74 -5.83 -11.05
CA SER A 264 -8.81 -6.66 -11.60
C SER A 264 -10.06 -5.88 -12.04
N ILE A 265 -10.04 -4.55 -11.90
CA ILE A 265 -11.09 -3.65 -12.37
C ILE A 265 -10.67 -3.11 -13.74
N ASN A 266 -11.57 -3.15 -14.73
CA ASN A 266 -11.32 -2.51 -16.02
C ASN A 266 -11.45 -0.98 -15.84
N PRO A 267 -10.38 -0.19 -16.01
CA PRO A 267 -10.44 1.24 -15.76
C PRO A 267 -11.18 2.04 -16.84
N HIS A 268 -11.49 1.42 -17.99
CA HIS A 268 -12.14 2.11 -19.11
C HIS A 268 -13.48 2.73 -18.70
N GLY A 269 -13.61 4.04 -18.86
CA GLY A 269 -14.80 4.80 -18.45
C GLY A 269 -14.94 5.05 -16.94
N ILE A 270 -13.97 4.61 -16.12
CA ILE A 270 -13.98 4.78 -14.66
C ILE A 270 -12.91 5.77 -14.21
N ILE A 271 -11.66 5.55 -14.62
CA ILE A 271 -10.51 6.40 -14.25
C ILE A 271 -9.48 6.44 -15.38
N ASN A 272 -8.86 7.59 -15.58
CA ASN A 272 -7.73 7.73 -16.48
C ASN A 272 -6.55 6.92 -15.93
N SER A 273 -5.97 6.06 -16.78
CA SER A 273 -4.79 5.25 -16.45
C SER A 273 -3.58 6.05 -15.92
N ALA A 274 -3.53 7.36 -16.14
CA ALA A 274 -2.49 8.23 -15.58
C ALA A 274 -2.66 8.51 -14.07
N LEU A 275 -3.84 8.26 -13.51
CA LEU A 275 -4.19 8.51 -12.11
C LEU A 275 -4.15 7.23 -11.25
N ASP A 276 -4.02 6.06 -11.87
CA ASP A 276 -3.99 4.77 -11.17
C ASP A 276 -2.55 4.24 -10.97
N LEU A 277 -2.16 3.99 -9.72
CA LEU A 277 -0.82 3.57 -9.35
C LEU A 277 -0.79 2.25 -8.55
N GLY A 278 -1.80 1.37 -8.69
CA GLY A 278 -1.92 0.08 -8.00
C GLY A 278 -0.59 -0.53 -7.50
N MET A 279 -0.42 -0.58 -6.16
CA MET A 279 0.80 -1.09 -5.52
C MET A 279 0.53 -2.47 -4.91
N ASN A 280 1.22 -3.48 -5.41
CA ASN A 280 1.09 -4.83 -4.87
C ASN A 280 2.28 -5.11 -3.96
N GLY A 281 2.02 -5.30 -2.67
CA GLY A 281 3.06 -5.54 -1.68
C GLY A 281 3.51 -6.99 -1.65
N PHE A 282 4.56 -7.32 -2.40
CA PHE A 282 5.51 -8.29 -1.86
C PHE A 282 6.46 -7.54 -0.94
N ARG A 283 7.25 -8.24 -0.12
CA ARG A 283 8.36 -7.66 0.67
C ARG A 283 9.52 -7.14 -0.22
N LEU A 284 9.19 -6.76 -1.45
CA LEU A 284 9.85 -5.94 -2.44
C LEU A 284 8.72 -4.98 -2.88
N GLY A 285 8.69 -3.74 -2.39
CA GLY A 285 7.58 -2.86 -2.71
C GLY A 285 7.57 -2.57 -4.21
N PHE A 286 6.41 -2.61 -4.85
CA PHE A 286 6.29 -2.25 -6.25
C PHE A 286 5.48 -0.97 -6.40
N THR A 287 5.97 -0.05 -7.23
CA THR A 287 5.11 0.99 -7.82
C THR A 287 4.98 0.68 -9.30
N SER A 288 3.77 0.81 -9.86
CA SER A 288 3.55 0.72 -11.31
C SER A 288 4.00 2.04 -11.96
N PRO A 289 5.17 2.09 -12.63
CA PRO A 289 5.81 3.30 -13.06
C PRO A 289 5.38 3.72 -14.46
N LYS A 290 4.15 3.44 -14.91
CA LYS A 290 3.69 3.91 -16.24
C LYS A 290 3.96 5.41 -16.47
N LYS A 291 4.15 6.21 -15.40
CA LYS A 291 4.76 7.54 -15.47
C LYS A 291 5.87 7.89 -14.44
N LEU A 292 6.34 6.96 -13.59
CA LEU A 292 7.57 7.18 -12.79
C LEU A 292 8.84 7.01 -13.66
N ARG A 293 8.94 7.79 -14.75
CA ARG A 293 10.19 7.99 -15.50
C ARG A 293 10.87 9.27 -15.00
N LEU A 294 11.07 9.40 -13.70
CA LEU A 294 11.82 10.51 -13.11
C LEU A 294 13.14 9.96 -12.58
N GLY A 295 14.22 10.13 -13.37
CA GLY A 295 15.58 9.88 -12.92
C GLY A 295 16.55 9.36 -13.99
N HIS A 296 16.08 8.54 -14.95
CA HIS A 296 17.00 7.89 -15.90
C HIS A 296 17.37 8.75 -17.14
N GLN A 297 16.66 9.87 -17.38
CA GLN A 297 16.98 10.80 -18.47
C GLN A 297 17.88 11.98 -18.04
N ALA A 298 18.03 12.25 -16.74
CA ALA A 298 18.89 13.33 -16.25
C ALA A 298 20.39 12.97 -16.22
N VAL A 299 20.76 11.71 -16.47
CA VAL A 299 22.17 11.24 -16.47
C VAL A 299 22.70 11.01 -17.90
N LYS A 300 21.90 11.27 -18.94
CA LYS A 300 22.33 11.20 -20.35
C LYS A 300 22.47 12.56 -21.04
N ALA A 301 22.29 13.66 -20.29
CA ALA A 301 22.57 15.01 -20.74
C ALA A 301 23.57 15.65 -19.76
N GLY A 302 24.83 15.28 -19.94
CA GLY A 302 26.01 15.76 -19.22
C GLY A 302 27.24 15.24 -19.94
#